data_AF-A0A7J4SDL9-F1
#
_entry.id   AF-A0A7J4SDL9-F1
#
_cell.length_a   1.000
_cell.length_b   1.000
_cell.length_c   1.000
_cell.angle_alpha   90.00
_cell.angle_beta   90.00
_cell.angle_gamma   90.00
#
_symmetry.space_group_name_H-M   'P 1'
#
loop_
_entity.id
_entity.type
_entity.pdbx_description
1 polymer ?
#
loop_
_entity_poly.entity_id
_entity_poly.type
_entity_poly.pdbx_seq_one_letter_code
_entity_poly.pdbx_strand_id
1 'polypeptide(L)'
;MAGNGTDIAPSNFPFLAHDEPRPGQIDMIRECRSSLHNKGHHLAAAPTGIGKTAASIAAALEVAMNSSTKPHILFLTGRQSQHKIVIDTVRKINARLGSNHRDIKVVDIIGRESMCEVVDIQTGRCLCEQGSSESARPRLREDIRNFILNSPRHVFETVEKAKTFGICAWQTCRSAVKDCDILVCDYNHVFAEQVRENSLPSMGISLQNTILIVDEAHNLPDRIRMSMERVITPIIV
;
A
#
# COMPACT_ATOMS: atom_id res chain seq x y z
N MET A 1 30.01 15.83 24.72
CA MET A 1 30.09 14.67 25.64
C MET A 1 29.38 13.52 24.97
N ALA A 2 30.13 12.45 24.71
CA ALA A 2 29.66 11.25 24.04
C ALA A 2 28.86 10.37 25.02
N GLY A 3 27.69 9.90 24.58
CA GLY A 3 26.79 8.97 25.28
C GLY A 3 25.46 8.98 24.52
N ASN A 4 24.87 7.88 24.08
CA ASN A 4 24.99 6.48 24.45
C ASN A 4 24.95 5.61 23.19
N GLY A 5 25.87 4.66 23.08
CA GLY A 5 25.64 3.48 22.24
C GLY A 5 24.51 2.69 22.85
N THR A 6 23.27 2.94 22.44
CA THR A 6 22.19 1.99 22.68
C THR A 6 22.48 0.80 21.78
N ASP A 7 22.80 -0.36 22.35
CA ASP A 7 22.90 -1.63 21.62
C ASP A 7 21.70 -1.78 20.68
N ILE A 8 21.97 -1.68 19.38
CA ILE A 8 20.97 -1.93 18.34
C ILE A 8 20.92 -3.43 18.16
N ALA A 9 20.40 -4.14 19.18
CA ALA A 9 20.15 -5.56 19.05
C ALA A 9 19.09 -5.75 17.94
N PRO A 10 19.34 -6.59 16.91
CA PRO A 10 18.38 -6.84 15.84
C PRO A 10 17.00 -7.31 16.32
N SER A 11 16.93 -7.88 17.52
CA SER A 11 15.71 -8.30 18.21
C SER A 11 14.76 -7.14 18.56
N ASN A 12 15.27 -5.91 18.70
CA ASN A 12 14.46 -4.72 19.03
C ASN A 12 13.73 -4.14 17.80
N PHE A 13 14.04 -4.65 16.60
CA PHE A 13 13.51 -4.16 15.33
C PHE A 13 13.20 -5.32 14.37
N PRO A 14 12.16 -6.12 14.67
CA PRO A 14 11.85 -7.34 13.92
C PRO A 14 11.48 -7.08 12.45
N PHE A 15 10.95 -5.88 12.14
CA PHE A 15 10.49 -5.51 10.79
C PHE A 15 11.52 -4.71 9.97
N LEU A 16 12.81 -4.78 10.30
CA LEU A 16 13.85 -4.17 9.46
C LEU A 16 14.04 -4.94 8.16
N ALA A 17 14.09 -4.21 7.04
CA ALA A 17 14.32 -4.80 5.71
C ALA A 17 15.79 -5.17 5.44
N HIS A 18 16.73 -4.73 6.28
CA HIS A 18 18.16 -4.97 6.14
C HIS A 18 18.74 -5.33 7.51
N ASP A 19 19.77 -6.18 7.53
CA ASP A 19 20.43 -6.62 8.78
C ASP A 19 21.00 -5.42 9.54
N GLU A 20 21.71 -4.56 8.82
CA GLU A 20 22.23 -3.31 9.35
C GLU A 20 21.33 -2.12 8.94
N PRO A 21 20.81 -1.36 9.90
CA PRO A 21 20.03 -0.17 9.61
C PRO A 21 20.93 0.96 9.10
N ARG A 22 20.38 1.80 8.21
CA ARG A 22 21.09 2.99 7.73
C ARG A 22 21.17 4.06 8.83
N PRO A 23 22.15 4.98 8.78
CA PRO A 23 22.22 6.09 9.72
C PRO A 23 20.91 6.88 9.79
N GLY A 24 20.43 7.14 11.02
CA GLY A 24 19.15 7.83 11.28
C GLY A 24 17.89 7.00 11.07
N GLN A 25 17.98 5.80 10.48
CA GLN A 25 16.82 4.94 10.25
C GLN A 25 16.21 4.45 11.57
N ILE A 26 17.05 4.10 12.55
CA ILE A 26 16.61 3.65 13.88
C ILE A 26 15.91 4.77 14.65
N ASP A 27 16.45 5.99 14.58
CA ASP A 27 15.85 7.14 15.28
C ASP A 27 14.49 7.47 14.68
N MET A 28 14.38 7.47 13.35
CA MET A 28 13.08 7.62 12.67
C MET A 28 12.09 6.52 13.09
N ILE A 29 12.52 5.25 13.18
CA ILE A 29 11.65 4.16 13.64
C ILE A 29 11.15 4.43 15.07
N ARG A 30 12.05 4.81 15.99
CA ARG A 30 11.70 5.11 17.39
C ARG A 30 10.71 6.26 17.51
N GLU A 31 10.95 7.35 16.78
CA GLU A 31 10.09 8.53 16.77
C GLU A 31 8.71 8.24 16.15
N CYS A 32 8.67 7.49 15.04
CA CYS A 32 7.43 7.01 14.44
C CYS A 32 6.65 6.13 15.42
N ARG A 33 7.29 5.14 16.07
CA ARG A 33 6.64 4.27 17.06
C ARG A 33 6.03 5.08 18.20
N SER A 34 6.81 5.98 18.79
CA SER A 34 6.34 6.85 19.89
C SER A 34 5.12 7.66 19.48
N SER A 35 5.16 8.28 18.30
CA SER A 35 4.04 9.08 17.78
C SER A 35 2.78 8.24 17.54
N LEU A 36 2.93 7.05 16.95
CA LEU A 36 1.83 6.14 16.66
C LEU A 36 1.21 5.54 17.94
N HIS A 37 2.02 5.19 18.95
CA HIS A 37 1.52 4.73 20.26
C HIS A 37 0.69 5.80 20.96
N ASN A 38 1.08 7.07 20.82
CA ASN A 38 0.33 8.21 21.34
C ASN A 38 -0.87 8.62 20.46
N LYS A 39 -1.19 7.84 19.41
CA LYS A 39 -2.24 8.13 18.42
C LYS A 39 -2.09 9.51 17.77
N GLY A 40 -0.84 9.98 17.64
CA GLY A 40 -0.49 11.28 17.06
C GLY A 40 0.04 11.18 15.63
N HIS A 41 0.73 12.24 15.20
CA HIS A 41 1.30 12.36 13.87
C HIS A 41 2.82 12.54 13.96
N HIS A 42 3.55 11.97 13.01
CA HIS A 42 4.98 12.16 12.86
C HIS A 42 5.28 12.74 11.48
N LEU A 43 5.99 13.87 11.45
CA LEU A 43 6.46 14.50 10.22
C LEU A 43 7.98 14.34 10.13
N ALA A 44 8.43 13.49 9.22
CA ALA A 44 9.85 13.24 9.00
C ALA A 44 10.34 14.01 7.76
N ALA A 45 11.28 14.94 7.96
CA ALA A 45 12.05 15.54 6.89
C ALA A 45 13.46 14.94 6.90
N ALA A 46 13.78 14.11 5.92
CA ALA A 46 15.10 13.54 5.79
C ALA A 46 15.53 13.41 4.33
N PRO A 47 16.84 13.42 4.03
CA PRO A 47 17.35 13.24 2.67
C PRO A 47 16.89 11.93 2.03
N THR A 48 16.97 11.83 0.71
CA THR A 48 16.82 10.54 0.01
C THR A 48 17.95 9.60 0.43
N GLY A 49 17.71 8.28 0.36
CA GLY A 49 18.72 7.28 0.69
C GLY A 49 18.86 6.91 2.17
N ILE A 50 18.27 7.65 3.12
CA ILE A 50 18.32 7.27 4.55
C ILE A 50 17.43 6.06 4.91
N GLY A 51 16.57 5.63 3.98
CA GLY A 51 15.64 4.51 4.19
C GLY A 51 14.30 4.91 4.82
N LYS A 52 13.80 6.13 4.56
CA LYS A 52 12.49 6.63 5.06
C LYS A 52 11.34 5.63 4.89
N THR A 53 11.20 5.09 3.67
CA THR A 53 10.16 4.10 3.34
C THR A 53 10.27 2.84 4.20
N ALA A 54 11.48 2.30 4.36
CA ALA A 54 11.71 1.12 5.19
C ALA A 54 11.51 1.40 6.67
N ALA A 55 11.93 2.57 7.16
CA ALA A 55 11.70 3.00 8.55
C ALA A 55 10.21 3.16 8.87
N SER A 56 9.45 3.85 8.00
CA SER A 56 8.02 4.07 8.22
C SER A 56 7.22 2.76 8.17
N ILE A 57 7.52 1.88 7.22
CA ILE A 57 6.90 0.55 7.13
C ILE A 57 7.23 -0.29 8.37
N ALA A 58 8.50 -0.33 8.80
CA ALA A 58 8.91 -1.10 9.97
C ALA A 58 8.20 -0.61 11.25
N ALA A 59 8.13 0.70 11.46
CA ALA A 59 7.44 1.29 12.60
C ALA A 59 5.93 1.01 12.57
N ALA A 60 5.29 1.18 11.41
CA ALA A 60 3.86 0.94 11.26
C ALA A 60 3.48 -0.54 11.45
N LEU A 61 4.26 -1.46 10.88
CA LEU A 61 4.07 -2.90 11.07
C LEU A 61 4.16 -3.29 12.55
N GLU A 62 5.15 -2.77 13.27
CA GLU A 62 5.29 -3.09 14.68
C GLU A 62 4.09 -2.64 15.51
N VAL A 63 3.64 -1.41 15.29
CA VAL A 63 2.48 -0.87 16.01
C VAL A 63 1.21 -1.62 15.62
N ALA A 64 1.02 -1.93 14.33
CA ALA A 64 -0.15 -2.65 13.84
C ALA A 64 -0.22 -4.08 14.40
N MET A 65 0.91 -4.80 14.44
CA MET A 65 0.99 -6.18 14.89
C MET A 65 0.85 -6.33 16.41
N ASN A 66 1.29 -5.32 17.17
CA ASN A 66 1.15 -5.28 18.63
C ASN A 66 -0.18 -4.67 19.09
N SER A 67 -1.00 -4.15 18.17
CA SER A 67 -2.34 -3.62 18.48
C SER A 67 -3.38 -4.73 18.53
N SER A 68 -4.30 -4.66 19.50
CA SER A 68 -5.47 -5.52 19.56
C SER A 68 -6.45 -5.31 18.41
N THR A 69 -6.50 -4.09 17.85
CA THR A 69 -7.44 -3.72 16.77
C THR A 69 -6.92 -4.05 15.37
N LYS A 70 -5.63 -4.43 15.25
CA LYS A 70 -4.95 -4.76 13.99
C LYS A 70 -5.30 -3.78 12.85
N PRO A 71 -4.91 -2.50 12.98
CA PRO A 71 -5.23 -1.49 11.96
C PRO A 71 -4.59 -1.86 10.62
N HIS A 72 -5.26 -1.52 9.52
CA HIS A 72 -4.64 -1.60 8.19
C HIS A 72 -3.57 -0.52 8.05
N ILE A 73 -2.51 -0.79 7.30
CA ILE A 73 -1.51 0.21 6.95
C ILE A 73 -1.80 0.69 5.52
N LEU A 74 -2.13 1.97 5.36
CA LEU A 74 -2.30 2.58 4.05
C LEU A 74 -1.01 3.34 3.70
N PHE A 75 -0.26 2.82 2.73
CA PHE A 75 0.92 3.47 2.18
C PHE A 75 0.53 4.24 0.92
N LEU A 76 0.52 5.57 1.03
CA LEU A 76 0.10 6.46 -0.05
C LEU A 76 1.31 6.99 -0.81
N THR A 77 1.33 6.75 -2.12
CA THR A 77 2.34 7.32 -3.01
C THR A 77 1.79 7.48 -4.43
N GLY A 78 2.25 8.50 -5.16
CA GLY A 78 1.76 8.80 -6.51
C GLY A 78 2.60 8.24 -7.64
N ARG A 79 3.70 7.54 -7.34
CA ARG A 79 4.67 7.07 -8.35
C ARG A 79 4.82 5.55 -8.29
N GLN A 80 4.65 4.89 -9.43
CA GLN A 80 4.79 3.43 -9.56
C GLN A 80 6.18 2.92 -9.13
N SER A 81 7.23 3.72 -9.32
CA SER A 81 8.57 3.39 -8.80
C SER A 81 8.61 3.28 -7.26
N GLN A 82 7.80 4.06 -6.55
CA GLN A 82 7.69 3.98 -5.09
C GLN A 82 6.86 2.78 -4.64
N HIS A 83 5.81 2.40 -5.38
CA HIS A 83 5.10 1.14 -5.14
C HIS A 83 6.09 -0.03 -5.17
N LYS A 84 6.96 -0.08 -6.19
CA LYS A 84 8.00 -1.09 -6.30
C LYS A 84 8.95 -1.12 -5.11
N ILE A 85 9.38 0.05 -4.61
CA ILE A 85 10.22 0.16 -3.42
C ILE A 85 9.52 -0.43 -2.18
N VAL A 86 8.23 -0.14 -1.99
CA VAL A 86 7.43 -0.71 -0.89
C VAL A 86 7.37 -2.22 -0.99
N ILE A 87 7.02 -2.76 -2.16
CA ILE A 87 6.92 -4.20 -2.39
C ILE A 87 8.26 -4.90 -2.12
N ASP A 88 9.36 -4.36 -2.65
CA ASP A 88 10.69 -4.96 -2.45
C ASP A 88 11.15 -4.83 -0.99
N THR A 89 10.73 -3.79 -0.28
CA THR A 89 10.97 -3.64 1.17
C THR A 89 10.25 -4.73 1.95
N VAL A 90 8.95 -4.96 1.69
CA VAL A 90 8.18 -5.98 2.41
C VAL A 90 8.65 -7.39 2.06
N ARG A 91 9.07 -7.65 0.82
CA ARG A 91 9.71 -8.93 0.45
C ARG A 91 10.93 -9.23 1.30
N LYS A 92 11.80 -8.24 1.51
CA LYS A 92 12.98 -8.39 2.37
C LYS A 92 12.61 -8.61 3.84
N ILE A 93 11.58 -7.92 4.33
CA ILE A 93 11.07 -8.12 5.70
C ILE A 93 10.56 -9.56 5.86
N ASN A 94 9.72 -10.07 4.97
CA ASN A 94 9.22 -11.44 5.03
C ASN A 94 10.37 -12.47 4.97
N ALA A 95 11.33 -12.26 4.07
CA ALA A 95 12.50 -13.14 3.97
C ALA A 95 13.30 -13.22 5.28
N ARG A 96 13.40 -12.11 6.02
CA ARG A 96 14.10 -12.04 7.31
C ARG A 96 13.28 -12.61 8.46
N LEU A 97 11.96 -12.39 8.48
CA LEU A 97 11.08 -12.95 9.50
C LEU A 97 11.05 -14.49 9.47
N GLY A 98 11.25 -15.07 8.29
CA GLY A 98 11.32 -16.51 8.06
C GLY A 98 10.03 -17.25 8.42
N SER A 99 10.12 -18.57 8.59
CA SER A 99 8.96 -19.43 8.88
C SER A 99 8.36 -19.27 10.28
N ASN A 100 9.00 -18.49 11.16
CA ASN A 100 8.54 -18.32 12.55
C ASN A 100 7.42 -17.29 12.69
N HIS A 101 7.12 -16.55 11.62
CA HIS A 101 6.08 -15.52 11.62
C HIS A 101 5.18 -15.68 10.41
N ARG A 102 3.96 -15.14 10.51
CA ARG A 102 3.10 -14.99 9.33
C ARG A 102 3.73 -13.98 8.38
N ASP A 103 3.68 -14.27 7.09
CA ASP A 103 4.07 -13.30 6.07
C ASP A 103 3.21 -12.05 6.13
N ILE A 104 3.85 -10.90 5.94
CA ILE A 104 3.16 -9.62 5.74
C ILE A 104 2.51 -9.64 4.36
N LYS A 105 1.20 -9.44 4.35
CA LYS A 105 0.39 -9.42 3.13
C LYS A 105 0.26 -8.01 2.61
N VAL A 106 0.51 -7.83 1.32
CA VAL A 106 0.45 -6.52 0.66
C VAL A 106 -0.48 -6.59 -0.54
N VAL A 107 -1.38 -5.62 -0.64
CA VAL A 107 -2.13 -5.36 -1.87
C VAL A 107 -1.64 -4.07 -2.48
N ASP A 108 -1.23 -4.14 -3.75
CA ASP A 108 -0.83 -3.00 -4.55
C ASP A 108 -1.93 -2.68 -5.57
N ILE A 109 -2.46 -1.46 -5.53
CA ILE A 109 -3.54 -1.00 -6.42
C ILE A 109 -3.24 0.37 -7.01
N ILE A 110 -3.62 0.54 -8.28
CA ILE A 110 -3.53 1.80 -9.02
C ILE A 110 -4.88 2.12 -9.66
N GLY A 111 -4.94 3.23 -10.38
CA GLY A 111 -6.14 3.65 -11.11
C GLY A 111 -6.71 2.54 -11.98
N ARG A 112 -8.04 2.43 -12.02
CA ARG A 112 -8.75 1.37 -12.73
C ARG A 112 -8.38 1.28 -14.20
N GLU A 113 -8.26 2.42 -14.86
CA GLU A 113 -7.88 2.55 -16.27
C GLU A 113 -6.46 2.01 -16.54
N SER A 114 -5.57 2.04 -15.54
CA SER A 114 -4.23 1.50 -15.65
C SER A 114 -4.16 -0.02 -15.35
N MET A 115 -5.22 -0.61 -14.81
CA MET A 115 -5.29 -2.04 -14.47
C MET A 115 -6.21 -2.85 -15.38
N CYS A 116 -7.06 -2.17 -16.17
CA CYS A 116 -8.04 -2.79 -17.05
C CYS A 116 -7.72 -2.41 -18.50
N GLU A 117 -7.81 -3.37 -19.43
CA GLU A 117 -7.52 -3.10 -20.85
C GLU A 117 -8.49 -2.10 -21.48
N VAL A 118 -9.78 -2.29 -21.22
CA VAL A 118 -10.86 -1.42 -21.71
C VAL A 118 -11.83 -1.20 -20.57
N VAL A 119 -12.14 0.07 -20.30
CA VAL A 119 -13.17 0.51 -19.36
C VAL A 119 -14.17 1.34 -20.14
N ASP A 120 -15.43 0.90 -20.16
CA ASP A 120 -16.54 1.67 -20.70
C ASP A 120 -16.82 2.85 -19.77
N ILE A 121 -16.70 4.06 -20.32
CA ILE A 121 -16.83 5.32 -19.59
C ILE A 121 -18.29 5.55 -19.14
N GLN A 122 -19.27 5.09 -19.92
CA GLN A 122 -20.70 5.29 -19.63
C GLN A 122 -21.19 4.29 -18.59
N THR A 123 -20.85 3.01 -18.74
CA THR A 123 -21.34 1.95 -17.86
C THR A 123 -20.41 1.69 -16.68
N GLY A 124 -19.17 2.17 -16.74
CA GLY A 124 -18.15 1.86 -15.76
C GLY A 124 -17.83 0.35 -15.72
N ARG A 125 -18.09 -0.42 -16.78
CA ARG A 125 -17.75 -1.85 -16.86
C ARG A 125 -16.42 -2.03 -17.59
N CYS A 126 -15.67 -3.07 -17.25
CA CYS A 126 -14.44 -3.42 -17.95
C CYS A 126 -14.60 -4.74 -18.72
N LEU A 127 -13.78 -4.92 -19.76
CA LEU A 127 -13.85 -6.10 -20.63
C LEU A 127 -12.92 -7.25 -20.22
N CYS A 128 -12.24 -7.13 -19.07
CA CYS A 128 -11.23 -8.10 -18.61
C CYS A 128 -11.74 -9.54 -18.46
N GLU A 129 -13.06 -9.74 -18.32
CA GLU A 129 -13.65 -11.06 -18.06
C GLU A 129 -14.44 -11.63 -19.24
N GLN A 130 -14.39 -10.99 -20.42
CA GLN A 130 -15.11 -11.45 -21.61
C GLN A 130 -14.67 -12.83 -22.09
N GLY A 131 -13.38 -13.16 -21.92
CA GLY A 131 -12.81 -14.46 -22.34
C GLY A 131 -13.02 -15.60 -21.35
N SER A 132 -13.59 -15.34 -20.15
CA SER A 132 -13.82 -16.35 -19.12
C SER A 132 -15.30 -16.66 -18.95
N SER A 133 -15.63 -17.94 -18.75
CA SER A 133 -17.02 -18.36 -18.52
C SER A 133 -17.51 -17.86 -17.16
N GLU A 134 -18.77 -17.40 -17.10
CA GLU A 134 -19.39 -16.90 -15.86
C GLU A 134 -19.28 -17.91 -14.70
N SER A 135 -19.44 -19.21 -15.00
CA SER A 135 -19.35 -20.27 -14.00
C SER A 135 -17.93 -20.51 -13.45
N ALA A 136 -16.88 -20.20 -14.22
CA ALA A 136 -15.50 -20.34 -13.79
C ALA A 136 -14.99 -19.11 -13.02
N ARG A 137 -15.56 -17.93 -13.25
CA ARG A 137 -15.08 -16.65 -12.68
C ARG A 137 -14.92 -16.64 -11.17
N PRO A 138 -15.84 -17.18 -10.35
CA PRO A 138 -15.67 -17.18 -8.89
C PRO A 138 -14.40 -17.91 -8.46
N ARG A 139 -14.13 -19.09 -9.04
CA ARG A 139 -12.93 -19.88 -8.75
C ARG A 139 -11.66 -19.17 -9.23
N LEU A 140 -11.65 -18.70 -10.47
CA LEU A 140 -10.48 -18.02 -11.05
C LEU A 140 -10.17 -16.72 -10.28
N ARG A 141 -11.19 -15.99 -9.81
CA ARG A 141 -10.99 -14.81 -8.97
C ARG A 141 -10.34 -15.18 -7.64
N GLU A 142 -10.76 -16.28 -7.02
CA GLU A 142 -10.13 -16.76 -5.79
C GLU A 142 -8.69 -17.20 -6.01
N ASP A 143 -8.37 -17.84 -7.14
CA ASP A 143 -6.99 -18.20 -7.51
C ASP A 143 -6.10 -16.94 -7.63
N ILE A 144 -6.60 -15.88 -8.27
CA ILE A 144 -5.87 -14.60 -8.35
C ILE A 144 -5.79 -13.90 -6.99
N ARG A 145 -6.85 -13.95 -6.17
CA ARG A 145 -6.84 -13.40 -4.82
C ARG A 145 -5.78 -14.08 -3.96
N ASN A 146 -5.68 -15.41 -4.02
CA ASN A 146 -4.63 -16.16 -3.34
C ASN A 146 -3.24 -15.81 -3.89
N PHE A 147 -3.09 -15.68 -5.20
CA PHE A 147 -1.84 -15.21 -5.82
C PHE A 147 -1.38 -13.86 -5.27
N ILE A 148 -2.29 -12.91 -5.06
CA ILE A 148 -2.00 -11.59 -4.47
C ILE A 148 -1.61 -11.71 -2.99
N LEU A 149 -2.35 -12.48 -2.20
CA LEU A 149 -2.17 -12.54 -0.74
C LEU A 149 -1.02 -13.47 -0.29
N ASN A 150 -0.55 -14.37 -1.15
CA ASN A 150 0.49 -15.34 -0.79
C ASN A 150 1.90 -14.73 -0.75
N SER A 151 2.14 -13.60 -1.42
CA SER A 151 3.44 -12.94 -1.42
C SER A 151 3.26 -11.50 -1.86
N PRO A 152 4.07 -10.52 -1.39
CA PRO A 152 3.98 -9.15 -1.88
C PRO A 152 4.25 -9.08 -3.39
N ARG A 153 3.34 -8.45 -4.14
CA ARG A 153 3.42 -8.31 -5.60
C ARG A 153 3.26 -6.87 -6.02
N HIS A 154 4.07 -6.46 -6.98
CA HIS A 154 3.83 -5.20 -7.67
C HIS A 154 2.59 -5.34 -8.55
N VAL A 155 1.83 -4.26 -8.70
CA VAL A 155 0.56 -4.23 -9.43
C VAL A 155 0.68 -4.82 -10.84
N PHE A 156 1.79 -4.59 -11.54
CA PHE A 156 2.04 -5.16 -12.86
C PHE A 156 2.06 -6.69 -12.88
N GLU A 157 2.69 -7.33 -11.88
CA GLU A 157 2.70 -8.80 -11.77
C GLU A 157 1.28 -9.35 -11.60
N THR A 158 0.45 -8.64 -10.84
CA THR A 158 -0.97 -8.98 -10.63
C THR A 158 -1.79 -8.81 -11.90
N VAL A 159 -1.60 -7.71 -12.64
CA VAL A 159 -2.30 -7.44 -13.90
C VAL A 159 -1.95 -8.50 -14.95
N GLU A 160 -0.67 -8.82 -15.11
CA GLU A 160 -0.21 -9.87 -16.05
C GLU A 160 -0.83 -11.22 -15.69
N LYS A 161 -0.79 -11.61 -14.41
CA LYS A 161 -1.36 -12.88 -13.97
C LYS A 161 -2.87 -12.93 -14.19
N ALA A 162 -3.60 -11.90 -13.77
CA ALA A 162 -5.05 -11.85 -13.90
C ALA A 162 -5.50 -11.88 -15.37
N LYS A 163 -4.75 -11.23 -16.28
CA LYS A 163 -4.98 -11.28 -17.72
C LYS A 163 -4.90 -12.70 -18.27
N THR A 164 -3.92 -13.51 -17.84
CA THR A 164 -3.82 -14.92 -18.27
C THR A 164 -5.01 -15.79 -17.82
N PHE A 165 -5.74 -15.36 -16.79
CA PHE A 165 -6.93 -16.06 -16.26
C PHE A 165 -8.24 -15.46 -16.79
N GLY A 166 -8.20 -14.35 -17.54
CA GLY A 166 -9.39 -13.63 -17.98
C GLY A 166 -10.20 -13.08 -16.79
N ILE A 167 -9.52 -12.52 -15.79
CA ILE A 167 -10.12 -11.94 -14.58
C ILE A 167 -9.70 -10.48 -14.42
N CYS A 168 -10.61 -9.63 -13.95
CA CYS A 168 -10.32 -8.23 -13.65
C CYS A 168 -9.36 -8.11 -12.44
N ALA A 169 -8.12 -7.68 -12.69
CA ALA A 169 -7.12 -7.45 -11.65
C ALA A 169 -7.60 -6.42 -10.62
N TRP A 170 -8.14 -5.29 -11.09
CA TRP A 170 -8.58 -4.19 -10.22
C TRP A 170 -9.64 -4.63 -9.22
N GLN A 171 -10.67 -5.33 -9.70
CA GLN A 171 -11.75 -5.84 -8.85
C GLN A 171 -11.22 -6.85 -7.82
N THR A 172 -10.28 -7.70 -8.24
CA THR A 172 -9.71 -8.75 -7.39
C THR A 172 -8.77 -8.18 -6.33
N CYS A 173 -7.94 -7.18 -6.65
CA CYS A 173 -7.16 -6.43 -5.68
C CYS A 173 -8.08 -5.80 -4.62
N ARG A 174 -9.14 -5.08 -5.04
CA ARG A 174 -10.09 -4.45 -4.11
C ARG A 174 -10.71 -5.44 -3.14
N SER A 175 -11.08 -6.63 -3.60
CA SER A 175 -11.64 -7.67 -2.73
C SER A 175 -10.63 -8.33 -1.80
N ALA A 176 -9.33 -8.27 -2.14
CA ALA A 176 -8.24 -8.82 -1.35
C ALA A 176 -7.80 -7.89 -0.20
N VAL A 177 -8.06 -6.57 -0.31
CA VAL A 177 -7.58 -5.56 0.65
C VAL A 177 -7.97 -5.86 2.09
N LYS A 178 -9.21 -6.29 2.35
CA LYS A 178 -9.69 -6.59 3.70
C LYS A 178 -8.90 -7.67 4.45
N ASP A 179 -8.09 -8.45 3.72
CA ASP A 179 -7.28 -9.55 4.23
C ASP A 179 -5.77 -9.28 4.13
N CYS A 180 -5.39 -8.05 3.79
CA CYS A 180 -3.99 -7.60 3.71
C CYS A 180 -3.59 -6.80 4.96
N ASP A 181 -2.28 -6.71 5.21
CA ASP A 181 -1.73 -5.88 6.27
C ASP A 181 -1.42 -4.46 5.76
N ILE A 182 -0.94 -4.37 4.51
CA ILE A 182 -0.56 -3.12 3.86
C ILE A 182 -1.31 -2.97 2.53
N LEU A 183 -2.02 -1.84 2.37
CA LEU A 183 -2.53 -1.36 1.10
C LEU A 183 -1.59 -0.28 0.55
N VAL A 184 -1.01 -0.50 -0.63
CA VAL A 184 -0.25 0.51 -1.38
C VAL A 184 -1.17 1.11 -2.44
N CYS A 185 -1.40 2.43 -2.39
CA CYS A 185 -2.32 3.10 -3.31
C CYS A 185 -1.99 4.59 -3.48
N ASP A 186 -2.68 5.23 -4.43
CA ASP A 186 -2.55 6.68 -4.66
C ASP A 186 -3.20 7.51 -3.56
N TYR A 187 -2.70 8.73 -3.35
CA TYR A 187 -3.26 9.72 -2.40
C TYR A 187 -4.77 9.92 -2.55
N ASN A 188 -5.29 9.83 -3.78
CA ASN A 188 -6.70 10.05 -4.08
C ASN A 188 -7.64 9.10 -3.32
N HIS A 189 -7.20 7.89 -2.96
CA HIS A 189 -8.02 6.95 -2.18
C HIS A 189 -8.39 7.45 -0.79
N VAL A 190 -7.61 8.38 -0.24
CA VAL A 190 -7.84 8.97 1.09
C VAL A 190 -8.22 10.44 0.98
N PHE A 191 -7.61 11.19 0.07
CA PHE A 191 -7.74 12.64 0.05
C PHE A 191 -8.77 13.18 -0.97
N ALA A 192 -9.18 12.40 -1.97
CA ALA A 192 -10.27 12.78 -2.86
C ALA A 192 -11.59 12.18 -2.34
N GLU A 193 -12.51 13.02 -1.87
CA GLU A 193 -13.74 12.60 -1.17
C GLU A 193 -14.57 11.57 -1.96
N GLN A 194 -14.88 11.89 -3.21
CA GLN A 194 -15.64 10.98 -4.08
C GLN A 194 -14.93 9.63 -4.27
N VAL A 195 -13.60 9.62 -4.37
CA VAL A 195 -12.84 8.37 -4.53
C VAL A 195 -12.84 7.60 -3.21
N ARG A 196 -12.60 8.28 -2.09
CA ARG A 196 -12.58 7.70 -0.74
C ARG A 196 -13.89 6.97 -0.42
N GLU A 197 -15.03 7.63 -0.60
CA GLU A 197 -16.35 7.08 -0.29
C GLU A 197 -16.72 5.87 -1.16
N ASN A 198 -16.32 5.89 -2.43
CA ASN A 198 -16.58 4.78 -3.35
C ASN A 198 -15.55 3.65 -3.23
N SER A 199 -14.36 3.94 -2.70
CA SER A 199 -13.22 3.02 -2.69
C SER A 199 -13.08 2.26 -1.39
N LEU A 200 -12.88 2.97 -0.27
CA LEU A 200 -12.47 2.36 1.01
C LEU A 200 -13.51 1.42 1.62
N PRO A 201 -14.83 1.76 1.66
CA PRO A 201 -15.82 0.88 2.27
C PRO A 201 -15.91 -0.48 1.56
N SER A 202 -15.86 -0.50 0.23
CA SER A 202 -15.92 -1.75 -0.53
C SER A 202 -14.67 -2.61 -0.34
N MET A 203 -13.55 -2.00 0.07
CA MET A 203 -12.29 -2.69 0.35
C MET A 203 -12.22 -3.16 1.82
N GLY A 204 -13.24 -2.88 2.63
CA GLY A 204 -13.25 -3.22 4.05
C GLY A 204 -12.35 -2.33 4.92
N ILE A 205 -11.96 -1.15 4.42
CA ILE A 205 -11.08 -0.23 5.14
C ILE A 205 -11.90 0.78 5.94
N SER A 206 -11.66 0.83 7.25
CA SER A 206 -12.13 1.90 8.15
C SER A 206 -10.95 2.82 8.46
N LEU A 207 -11.09 4.11 8.11
CA LEU A 207 -10.06 5.12 8.40
C LEU A 207 -9.84 5.30 9.90
N GLN A 208 -10.84 5.04 10.73
CA GLN A 208 -10.71 5.11 12.19
C GLN A 208 -9.76 4.03 12.76
N ASN A 209 -9.56 2.93 12.03
CA ASN A 209 -8.66 1.83 12.39
C ASN A 209 -7.60 1.61 11.31
N THR A 210 -6.89 2.68 10.95
CA THR A 210 -5.83 2.66 9.93
C THR A 210 -4.61 3.45 10.41
N ILE A 211 -3.42 2.97 10.05
CA ILE A 211 -2.18 3.76 10.11
C ILE A 211 -1.90 4.30 8.71
N LEU A 212 -1.76 5.62 8.59
CA LEU A 212 -1.51 6.28 7.31
C LEU A 212 -0.03 6.63 7.17
N ILE A 213 0.59 6.17 6.08
CA ILE A 213 1.92 6.60 5.66
C ILE A 213 1.78 7.40 4.37
N VAL A 214 2.14 8.68 4.40
CA VAL A 214 2.14 9.54 3.21
C VAL A 214 3.58 9.71 2.76
N ASP A 215 3.96 9.02 1.70
CA ASP A 215 5.27 9.16 1.09
C ASP A 215 5.33 10.43 0.24
N GLU A 216 6.51 11.03 0.13
CA GLU A 216 6.74 12.28 -0.62
C GLU A 216 5.64 13.34 -0.43
N ALA A 217 5.24 13.54 0.85
CA ALA A 217 4.10 14.37 1.26
C ALA A 217 4.14 15.82 0.79
N HIS A 218 5.30 16.30 0.34
CA HIS A 218 5.44 17.60 -0.33
C HIS A 218 4.57 17.71 -1.60
N ASN A 219 4.24 16.59 -2.25
CA ASN A 219 3.35 16.55 -3.42
C ASN A 219 1.86 16.61 -3.06
N LEU A 220 1.51 16.41 -1.79
CA LEU A 220 0.12 16.26 -1.37
C LEU A 220 -0.72 17.53 -1.59
N PRO A 221 -0.26 18.76 -1.27
CA PRO A 221 -1.07 19.96 -1.46
C PRO A 221 -1.51 20.15 -2.91
N ASP A 222 -0.57 19.98 -3.85
CA ASP A 222 -0.86 20.12 -5.27
C ASP A 222 -1.80 19.01 -5.76
N ARG A 223 -1.59 17.78 -5.28
CA ARG A 223 -2.47 16.64 -5.62
C ARG A 223 -3.91 16.86 -5.16
N ILE A 224 -4.11 17.37 -3.94
CA ILE A 224 -5.43 17.70 -3.41
C ILE A 224 -6.08 18.79 -4.25
N ARG A 225 -5.36 19.86 -4.57
CA ARG A 225 -5.87 20.97 -5.39
C ARG A 225 -6.38 20.49 -6.75
N MET A 226 -5.59 19.67 -7.44
CA MET A 226 -5.99 19.09 -8.74
C MET A 226 -7.27 18.24 -8.65
N SER A 227 -7.49 17.53 -7.54
CA SER A 227 -8.71 16.72 -7.36
C SER A 227 -9.99 17.54 -7.16
N MET A 228 -9.86 18.81 -6.80
CA MET A 228 -10.98 19.74 -6.59
C MET A 228 -11.22 20.66 -7.79
N GLU A 229 -10.32 20.64 -8.78
CA GLU A 229 -10.41 21.49 -9.96
C GLU A 229 -11.28 20.82 -11.04
N ARG A 230 -12.07 21.64 -11.76
CA ARG A 230 -12.77 21.23 -12.98
C ARG A 230 -12.42 22.19 -14.10
N VAL A 231 -11.84 21.67 -15.17
CA VAL A 231 -11.50 22.45 -16.36
C VAL A 231 -12.57 22.22 -17.42
N ILE A 232 -13.19 23.30 -17.89
CA ILE A 232 -14.15 23.27 -19.00
C ILE A 232 -13.41 23.75 -20.23
N THR A 233 -13.11 22.84 -21.15
CA THR A 233 -12.55 23.17 -22.46
C THR A 233 -13.68 23.21 -23.49
N PRO A 234 -13.79 24.28 -24.30
CA PRO A 234 -14.68 24.25 -25.46
C PRO A 234 -14.10 23.24 -26.46
N ILE A 235 -14.79 22.12 -26.65
CA ILE A 235 -14.53 21.25 -27.80
C ILE A 235 -15.11 21.99 -29.00
N ILE A 236 -14.25 22.67 -29.75
CA ILE A 236 -14.62 23.20 -31.08
C ILE A 236 -14.71 21.96 -31.98
N VAL A 237 -15.94 21.49 -32.21
CA VAL A 237 -16.27 20.43 -33.18
C VAL A 237 -16.33 21.03 -34.57
#